data_AF-A0A662IG08-F1
#
_entry.id   AF-A0A662IG08-F1
#
_cell.length_a   1.000
_cell.length_b   1.000
_cell.length_c   1.000
_cell.angle_alpha   90.00
_cell.angle_beta   90.00
_cell.angle_gamma   90.00
#
_symmetry.space_group_name_H-M   'P 1'
#
loop_
_entity.id
_entity.type
_entity.pdbx_description
1 polymer ?
#
loop_
_entity_poly.entity_id
_entity_poly.type
_entity_poly.pdbx_seq_one_letter_code
_entity_poly.pdbx_strand_id
1 'polypeptide(L)'
;MIVLAAALLHDIGNQVHRRMHPLFSAVLATPILTRLLPKVYEHPEIAAEIRGFILHAIYSHEADTPCLTTEASIVCIADGCDMFKGRGRLPFDLGNVNIHTVSALSIRDVKVERGERRPVRIRVEMDNSAGIFQVQELLRRKVDSGVLRDKVEIVAVAMPPGAATDQRIVSRLIYEEGVFKPF
;
A
#
# COMPACT_ATOMS: atom_id res chain seq x y z
N MET A 1 -11.86 2.80 -15.72
CA MET A 1 -12.22 1.39 -15.46
C MET A 1 -11.04 0.58 -14.91
N ILE A 2 -9.85 0.62 -15.53
CA ILE A 2 -8.69 -0.19 -15.12
C ILE A 2 -8.34 -0.03 -13.63
N VAL A 3 -8.10 1.22 -13.19
CA VAL A 3 -7.76 1.52 -11.78
C VAL A 3 -8.83 0.99 -10.82
N LEU A 4 -10.11 1.22 -11.12
CA LEU A 4 -11.23 0.76 -10.28
C LEU A 4 -11.24 -0.77 -10.13
N ALA A 5 -11.18 -1.50 -11.24
CA ALA A 5 -11.23 -2.96 -11.21
C ALA A 5 -9.98 -3.55 -10.53
N ALA A 6 -8.80 -3.01 -10.82
CA ALA A 6 -7.56 -3.44 -10.17
C ALA A 6 -7.59 -3.15 -8.66
N ALA A 7 -7.98 -1.95 -8.24
CA ALA A 7 -8.07 -1.59 -6.82
C ALA A 7 -9.03 -2.50 -6.04
N LEU A 8 -10.16 -2.90 -6.63
CA LEU A 8 -11.10 -3.82 -5.98
C LEU A 8 -10.63 -5.28 -5.93
N LEU A 9 -9.74 -5.68 -6.85
CA LEU A 9 -9.36 -7.08 -7.03
C LEU A 9 -7.90 -7.39 -6.65
N HIS A 10 -7.06 -6.39 -6.39
CA HIS A 10 -5.61 -6.59 -6.23
C HIS A 10 -5.23 -7.52 -5.08
N ASP A 11 -6.07 -7.61 -4.06
CA ASP A 11 -5.80 -8.33 -2.81
C ASP A 11 -6.59 -9.64 -2.65
N ILE A 12 -7.42 -10.03 -3.62
CA ILE A 12 -8.26 -11.26 -3.53
C ILE A 12 -7.43 -12.54 -3.40
N GLY A 13 -6.18 -12.52 -3.86
CA GLY A 13 -5.22 -13.61 -3.73
C GLY A 13 -4.85 -13.95 -2.29
N ASN A 14 -5.08 -13.03 -1.34
CA ASN A 14 -4.90 -13.31 0.09
C ASN A 14 -5.83 -14.42 0.61
N GLN A 15 -6.93 -14.73 -0.10
CA GLN A 15 -7.78 -15.89 0.19
C GLN A 15 -7.08 -17.23 -0.06
N VAL A 16 -6.06 -17.24 -0.93
CA VAL A 16 -5.25 -18.43 -1.22
C VAL A 16 -4.06 -18.47 -0.26
N HIS A 17 -3.22 -17.44 -0.30
CA HIS A 17 -2.04 -17.34 0.53
C HIS A 17 -1.45 -15.92 0.48
N ARG A 18 -0.84 -15.44 1.58
CA ARG A 18 -0.18 -14.11 1.62
C ARG A 18 1.04 -14.01 0.70
N ARG A 19 1.89 -15.04 0.71
CA ARG A 19 3.02 -15.15 -0.23
C ARG A 19 2.48 -15.36 -1.64
N MET A 20 3.03 -14.62 -2.62
CA MET A 20 2.58 -14.62 -4.01
C MET A 20 1.12 -14.17 -4.21
N HIS A 21 0.50 -13.48 -3.24
CA HIS A 21 -0.87 -13.00 -3.39
C HIS A 21 -1.10 -12.16 -4.67
N PRO A 22 -0.16 -11.35 -5.21
CA PRO A 22 -0.41 -10.62 -6.46
C PRO A 22 -0.62 -11.56 -7.66
N LEU A 23 0.11 -12.68 -7.70
CA LEU A 23 -0.05 -13.70 -8.72
C LEU A 23 -1.41 -14.39 -8.57
N PHE A 24 -1.76 -14.81 -7.36
CA PHE A 24 -3.05 -15.43 -7.09
C PHE A 24 -4.22 -14.48 -7.37
N SER A 25 -4.08 -13.19 -7.06
CA SER A 25 -5.06 -12.16 -7.38
C SER A 25 -5.27 -12.04 -8.88
N ALA A 26 -4.19 -12.02 -9.68
CA ALA A 26 -4.32 -11.98 -11.15
C ALA A 26 -5.04 -13.23 -11.69
N VAL A 27 -4.72 -14.42 -11.17
CA VAL A 27 -5.38 -15.68 -11.55
C VAL A 27 -6.87 -15.65 -11.19
N LEU A 28 -7.22 -15.26 -9.97
CA LEU A 28 -8.62 -15.21 -9.50
C LEU A 28 -9.43 -14.09 -10.16
N ALA A 29 -8.79 -12.98 -10.53
CA ALA A 29 -9.44 -11.85 -11.21
C ALA A 29 -9.77 -12.19 -12.66
N THR A 30 -8.97 -13.02 -13.33
CA THR A 30 -9.15 -13.37 -14.76
C THR A 30 -10.56 -13.87 -15.11
N PRO A 31 -11.16 -14.86 -14.42
CA PRO A 31 -12.52 -15.31 -14.73
C PRO A 31 -13.59 -14.26 -14.40
N ILE A 32 -13.37 -13.43 -13.38
CA ILE A 32 -14.27 -12.31 -13.04
C ILE A 32 -14.28 -11.29 -14.19
N LEU A 33 -13.10 -10.86 -14.64
CA LEU A 33 -12.94 -9.90 -15.72
C LEU A 33 -13.46 -10.45 -17.06
N THR A 34 -13.21 -11.73 -17.35
CA THR A 34 -13.72 -12.39 -18.56
C THR A 34 -15.24 -12.41 -18.61
N ARG A 35 -15.92 -12.48 -17.46
CA ARG A 35 -17.38 -12.43 -17.38
C ARG A 35 -17.96 -11.00 -17.42
N LEU A 36 -17.21 -10.01 -16.92
CA LEU A 36 -17.72 -8.65 -16.73
C LEU A 36 -17.37 -7.69 -17.86
N LEU A 37 -16.15 -7.75 -18.41
CA LEU A 37 -15.70 -6.80 -19.44
C LEU A 37 -16.53 -6.84 -20.73
N PRO A 38 -17.00 -8.02 -21.22
CA PRO A 38 -17.87 -8.06 -22.40
C PRO A 38 -19.24 -7.38 -22.20
N LYS A 39 -19.63 -7.09 -20.96
CA LYS A 39 -20.87 -6.32 -20.67
C LYS A 39 -20.67 -4.81 -20.79
N VAL A 40 -19.42 -4.37 -20.89
CA VAL A 40 -19.03 -2.96 -20.96
C VAL A 40 -18.44 -2.61 -22.33
N TYR A 41 -17.69 -3.54 -22.93
CA TYR A 41 -17.03 -3.35 -24.22
C TYR A 41 -17.63 -4.33 -25.25
N GLU A 42 -18.14 -3.79 -26.35
CA GLU A 42 -18.70 -4.58 -27.45
C GLU A 42 -17.62 -5.32 -28.24
N HIS A 43 -16.46 -4.69 -28.42
CA HIS A 43 -15.32 -5.25 -29.14
C HIS A 43 -14.47 -6.16 -28.24
N PRO A 44 -14.35 -7.47 -28.54
CA PRO A 44 -13.58 -8.42 -27.75
C PRO A 44 -12.10 -8.04 -27.58
N GLU A 45 -11.53 -7.37 -28.58
CA GLU A 45 -10.13 -6.96 -28.63
C GLU A 45 -9.85 -5.88 -27.57
N ILE A 46 -10.74 -4.88 -27.48
CA ILE A 46 -10.69 -3.83 -26.46
C ILE A 46 -10.87 -4.45 -25.07
N ALA A 47 -11.83 -5.36 -24.90
CA ALA A 47 -12.03 -6.05 -23.63
C ALA A 47 -10.78 -6.84 -23.20
N ALA A 48 -10.09 -7.49 -24.15
CA ALA A 48 -8.86 -8.23 -23.88
C ALA A 48 -7.70 -7.31 -23.48
N GLU A 49 -7.55 -6.16 -24.13
CA GLU A 49 -6.53 -5.16 -23.81
C GLU A 49 -6.74 -4.56 -22.42
N ILE A 50 -7.98 -4.13 -22.12
CA ILE A 50 -8.34 -3.59 -20.80
C ILE A 50 -8.11 -4.63 -19.70
N ARG A 51 -8.45 -5.91 -19.96
CA ARG A 51 -8.14 -7.00 -19.03
C ARG A 51 -6.64 -7.10 -18.79
N GLY A 52 -5.82 -7.03 -19.84
CA GLY A 52 -4.36 -7.05 -19.72
C GLY A 52 -3.83 -5.96 -18.79
N PHE A 53 -4.31 -4.73 -18.96
CA PHE A 53 -3.93 -3.62 -18.07
C PHE A 53 -4.38 -3.80 -16.63
N ILE A 54 -5.58 -4.34 -16.39
CA ILE A 54 -6.06 -4.64 -15.04
C ILE A 54 -5.19 -5.71 -14.38
N LEU A 55 -4.90 -6.80 -15.08
CA LEU A 55 -4.08 -7.89 -14.55
C LEU A 55 -2.64 -7.44 -14.28
N HIS A 56 -2.07 -6.58 -15.13
CA HIS A 56 -0.77 -5.95 -14.91
C HIS A 56 -0.75 -5.08 -13.64
N ALA A 57 -1.77 -4.23 -13.46
CA ALA A 57 -1.91 -3.40 -12.27
C ALA A 57 -2.07 -4.26 -11.00
N ILE A 58 -2.85 -5.34 -11.05
CA ILE A 58 -2.99 -6.30 -9.95
C ILE A 58 -1.65 -6.98 -9.66
N TYR A 59 -0.91 -7.44 -10.66
CA TYR A 59 0.30 -8.20 -10.41
C TYR A 59 1.46 -7.34 -9.87
N SER A 60 1.57 -6.09 -10.33
CA SER A 60 2.69 -5.20 -9.98
C SER A 60 2.48 -4.38 -8.70
N HIS A 61 1.31 -4.45 -8.06
CA HIS A 61 0.98 -3.54 -6.96
C HIS A 61 1.93 -3.65 -5.74
N GLU A 62 2.63 -4.77 -5.53
CA GLU A 62 3.57 -4.97 -4.41
C GLU A 62 4.95 -4.30 -4.59
N ALA A 63 5.20 -3.61 -5.70
CA ALA A 63 6.47 -2.92 -6.01
C ALA A 63 7.72 -3.82 -6.19
N ASP A 64 7.61 -5.14 -6.02
CA ASP A 64 8.66 -6.10 -6.41
C ASP A 64 8.73 -6.27 -7.94
N THR A 65 7.65 -5.96 -8.64
CA THR A 65 7.56 -5.91 -10.11
C THR A 65 7.32 -4.46 -10.55
N PRO A 66 8.04 -3.94 -11.56
CA PRO A 66 7.83 -2.57 -12.04
C PRO A 66 6.40 -2.31 -12.55
N CYS A 67 5.82 -1.17 -12.18
CA CYS A 67 4.54 -0.71 -12.72
C CYS A 67 4.76 0.01 -14.06
N LEU A 68 4.57 -0.73 -15.16
CA LEU A 68 4.80 -0.23 -16.52
C LEU A 68 3.75 0.76 -17.06
N THR A 69 2.63 0.96 -16.36
CA THR A 69 1.55 1.86 -16.81
C THR A 69 1.19 2.87 -15.73
N THR A 70 0.53 3.95 -16.16
CA THR A 70 0.03 4.99 -15.26
C THR A 70 -0.96 4.39 -14.28
N GLU A 71 -1.88 3.55 -14.74
CA GLU A 71 -2.91 2.91 -13.93
C GLU A 71 -2.32 1.95 -12.89
N ALA A 72 -1.31 1.16 -13.28
CA ALA A 72 -0.61 0.28 -12.35
C ALA A 72 0.13 1.09 -11.27
N SER A 73 0.76 2.20 -11.67
CA SER A 73 1.44 3.10 -10.74
C SER A 73 0.45 3.73 -9.75
N ILE A 74 -0.73 4.15 -10.23
CA ILE A 74 -1.79 4.69 -9.37
C ILE A 74 -2.23 3.65 -8.33
N VAL A 75 -2.51 2.41 -8.75
CA VAL A 75 -2.96 1.35 -7.82
C VAL A 75 -1.86 1.02 -6.81
N CYS A 76 -0.62 0.89 -7.24
CA CYS A 76 0.53 0.61 -6.37
C CYS A 76 0.73 1.72 -5.32
N ILE A 77 0.70 2.98 -5.73
CA ILE A 77 0.84 4.12 -4.82
C ILE A 77 -0.36 4.24 -3.87
N ALA A 78 -1.58 4.01 -4.38
CA ALA A 78 -2.81 4.08 -3.59
C ALA A 78 -2.84 3.00 -2.50
N ASP A 79 -2.44 1.76 -2.82
CA ASP A 79 -2.24 0.69 -1.83
C ASP A 79 -1.19 1.09 -0.79
N GLY A 80 -0.09 1.71 -1.24
CA GLY A 80 0.92 2.26 -0.34
C GLY A 80 0.36 3.33 0.63
N CYS A 81 -0.66 4.08 0.24
CA CYS A 81 -1.30 5.08 1.09
C CYS A 81 -2.22 4.45 2.17
N ASP A 82 -2.64 3.19 2.00
CA ASP A 82 -3.48 2.46 2.97
C ASP A 82 -2.66 1.89 4.15
N MET A 83 -1.80 2.74 4.73
CA MET A 83 -0.91 2.41 5.84
C MET A 83 -1.38 2.97 7.20
N PHE A 84 -2.67 3.26 7.34
CA PHE A 84 -3.26 3.85 8.53
C PHE A 84 -3.21 2.90 9.75
N LYS A 85 -3.15 3.48 10.96
CA LYS A 85 -3.15 2.80 12.28
C LYS A 85 -4.05 1.57 12.39
N GLY A 86 -5.21 1.57 11.74
CA GLY A 86 -6.16 0.45 11.75
C GLY A 86 -5.55 -0.89 11.33
N ARG A 87 -4.62 -0.89 10.37
CA ARG A 87 -3.98 -2.10 9.82
C ARG A 87 -2.96 -2.73 10.78
N GLY A 88 -2.28 -1.90 11.59
CA GLY A 88 -1.24 -2.34 12.54
C GLY A 88 -1.75 -2.69 13.93
N ARG A 89 -2.96 -2.22 14.29
CA ARG A 89 -3.50 -2.34 15.65
C ARG A 89 -3.84 -3.77 16.06
N LEU A 90 -4.61 -4.49 15.24
CA LEU A 90 -5.01 -5.86 15.57
C LEU A 90 -3.79 -6.80 15.75
N PRO A 91 -2.78 -6.82 14.86
CA PRO A 91 -1.58 -7.63 15.08
C PRO A 91 -0.83 -7.25 16.37
N PHE A 92 -0.73 -5.96 16.68
CA PHE A 92 -0.07 -5.49 17.90
C PHE A 92 -0.82 -5.94 19.16
N ASP A 93 -2.14 -5.78 19.17
CA ASP A 93 -3.01 -6.17 20.29
C ASP A 93 -2.99 -7.69 20.51
N LEU A 94 -2.76 -8.48 19.46
CA LEU A 94 -2.54 -9.93 19.52
C LEU A 94 -1.12 -10.32 19.98
N GLY A 95 -0.31 -9.37 20.42
CA GLY A 95 1.03 -9.60 20.99
C GLY A 95 2.16 -9.64 19.96
N ASN A 96 1.89 -9.40 18.68
CA ASN A 96 2.94 -9.32 17.66
C ASN A 96 3.60 -7.94 17.67
N VAL A 97 4.51 -7.71 18.61
CA VAL A 97 5.22 -6.44 18.75
C VAL A 97 6.55 -6.50 17.99
N ASN A 98 6.57 -5.93 16.79
CA ASN A 98 7.76 -5.84 15.93
C ASN A 98 7.82 -4.46 15.26
N ILE A 99 8.90 -4.20 14.50
CA ILE A 99 9.09 -2.88 13.87
C ILE A 99 7.98 -2.52 12.89
N HIS A 100 7.40 -3.50 12.19
CA HIS A 100 6.30 -3.26 11.25
C HIS A 100 5.02 -2.85 11.98
N THR A 101 4.68 -3.49 13.10
CA THR A 101 3.48 -3.13 13.87
C THR A 101 3.65 -1.80 14.60
N VAL A 102 4.81 -1.54 15.17
CA VAL A 102 5.12 -0.25 15.82
C VAL A 102 5.12 0.91 14.82
N SER A 103 5.77 0.75 13.67
CA SER A 103 5.82 1.80 12.65
C SER A 103 4.46 2.05 11.99
N ALA A 104 3.64 1.01 11.77
CA ALA A 104 2.27 1.17 11.30
C ALA A 104 1.39 1.91 12.32
N LEU A 105 1.53 1.59 13.62
CA LEU A 105 0.85 2.32 14.70
C LEU A 105 1.30 3.77 14.86
N SER A 106 2.46 4.12 14.30
CA SER A 106 2.99 5.48 14.35
C SER A 106 2.33 6.41 13.33
N ILE A 107 1.65 5.88 12.31
CA ILE A 107 1.01 6.66 11.26
C ILE A 107 -0.34 7.18 11.77
N ARG A 108 -0.43 8.49 11.99
CA ARG A 108 -1.67 9.15 12.39
C ARG A 108 -2.66 9.22 11.25
N ASP A 109 -2.22 9.71 10.09
CA ASP A 109 -3.09 9.96 8.94
C ASP A 109 -2.26 10.05 7.65
N VAL A 110 -2.89 9.79 6.50
CA VAL A 110 -2.27 9.91 5.18
C VAL A 110 -3.20 10.72 4.27
N LYS A 111 -2.71 11.84 3.76
CA LYS A 111 -3.46 12.76 2.91
C LYS A 111 -2.84 12.85 1.53
N VAL A 112 -3.67 12.75 0.50
CA VAL A 112 -3.28 13.02 -0.89
C VAL A 112 -3.77 14.42 -1.26
N GLU A 113 -2.83 15.31 -1.54
CA GLU A 113 -3.10 16.73 -1.77
C GLU A 113 -2.31 17.27 -2.98
N ARG A 114 -2.62 18.50 -3.40
CA ARG A 114 -1.84 19.17 -4.45
C ARG A 114 -0.44 19.48 -3.91
N GLY A 115 0.59 19.04 -4.63
CA GLY A 115 1.96 19.31 -4.21
C GLY A 115 2.46 20.70 -4.59
N GLU A 116 3.55 21.10 -3.95
CA GLU A 116 4.22 22.38 -4.20
C GLU A 116 5.34 22.22 -5.23
N ARG A 117 6.11 21.12 -5.18
CA ARG A 117 7.22 20.87 -6.12
C ARG A 117 6.84 19.87 -7.21
N ARG A 118 5.91 18.97 -6.91
CA ARG A 118 5.37 17.95 -7.83
C ARG A 118 3.84 18.06 -7.87
N PRO A 119 3.16 17.60 -8.93
CA PRO A 119 1.69 17.69 -9.04
C PRO A 119 0.93 17.07 -7.86
N VAL A 120 1.41 15.95 -7.31
CA VAL A 120 0.77 15.21 -6.22
C VAL A 120 1.69 15.16 -5.01
N ARG A 121 1.15 15.50 -3.83
CA ARG A 121 1.80 15.33 -2.53
C ARG A 121 1.09 14.27 -1.72
N ILE A 122 1.86 13.32 -1.19
CA ILE A 122 1.39 12.36 -0.18
C ILE A 122 1.95 12.83 1.15
N ARG A 123 1.09 13.41 1.98
CA ARG A 123 1.43 13.88 3.33
C ARG A 123 1.11 12.80 4.34
N VAL A 124 2.14 12.33 5.02
CA VAL A 124 2.06 11.32 6.08
C VAL A 124 2.21 12.02 7.42
N GLU A 125 1.14 12.04 8.21
CA GLU A 125 1.14 12.56 9.57
C GLU A 125 1.46 11.42 10.55
N MET A 126 2.38 11.65 11.49
CA MET A 126 2.89 10.61 12.38
C MET A 126 2.82 11.07 13.84
N ASP A 127 2.39 10.19 14.74
CA ASP A 127 2.46 10.40 16.20
C ASP A 127 3.82 10.02 16.78
N ASN A 128 4.59 9.24 16.03
CA ASN A 128 5.92 8.78 16.41
C ASN A 128 6.81 8.68 15.17
N SER A 129 8.08 9.07 15.30
CA SER A 129 9.06 9.05 14.21
C SER A 129 9.36 7.65 13.69
N ALA A 130 9.02 6.58 14.41
CA ALA A 130 9.07 5.22 13.90
C ALA A 130 8.20 5.03 12.64
N GLY A 131 7.22 5.90 12.39
CA GLY A 131 6.45 5.95 11.15
C GLY A 131 7.29 6.21 9.90
N ILE A 132 8.48 6.80 10.02
CA ILE A 132 9.44 6.99 8.91
C ILE A 132 9.75 5.66 8.22
N PHE A 133 9.76 4.55 8.96
CA PHE A 133 9.97 3.23 8.40
C PHE A 133 8.88 2.85 7.38
N GLN A 134 7.60 3.11 7.66
CA GLN A 134 6.53 2.88 6.67
C GLN A 134 6.70 3.77 5.44
N VAL A 135 7.11 5.02 5.65
CA VAL A 135 7.36 5.95 4.55
C VAL A 135 8.48 5.45 3.63
N GLN A 136 9.59 4.99 4.20
CA GLN A 136 10.77 4.59 3.43
C GLN A 136 10.68 3.17 2.86
N GLU A 137 10.21 2.21 3.64
CA GLU A 137 10.21 0.80 3.25
C GLU A 137 8.92 0.37 2.54
N LEU A 138 7.85 1.15 2.63
CA LEU A 138 6.59 0.85 1.96
C LEU A 138 6.26 1.92 0.90
N LEU A 139 5.94 3.14 1.31
CA LEU A 139 5.41 4.15 0.38
C LEU A 139 6.42 4.55 -0.70
N ARG A 140 7.66 4.84 -0.30
CA ARG A 140 8.72 5.21 -1.23
C ARG A 140 8.96 4.10 -2.26
N ARG A 141 9.02 2.83 -1.85
CA ARG A 141 9.21 1.70 -2.78
C ARG A 141 8.08 1.63 -3.81
N LYS A 142 6.83 1.86 -3.38
CA LYS A 142 5.64 1.88 -4.26
C LYS A 142 5.64 3.08 -5.24
N VAL A 143 6.15 4.24 -4.84
CA VAL A 143 6.34 5.38 -5.74
C VAL A 143 7.50 5.13 -6.72
N ASP A 144 8.61 4.58 -6.23
CA ASP A 144 9.82 4.34 -7.02
C ASP A 144 9.63 3.22 -8.08
N SER A 145 8.68 2.29 -7.89
CA SER A 145 8.44 1.16 -8.80
C SER A 145 7.69 1.52 -10.08
N GLY A 146 7.04 2.69 -10.14
CA GLY A 146 6.13 3.07 -11.22
C GLY A 146 6.58 4.26 -12.06
N VAL A 147 5.86 4.47 -13.16
CA VAL A 147 6.11 5.57 -14.11
C VAL A 147 5.73 6.95 -13.57
N LEU A 148 5.07 7.03 -12.41
CA LEU A 148 4.65 8.29 -11.78
C LEU A 148 5.65 8.84 -10.74
N ARG A 149 6.82 8.22 -10.60
CA ARG A 149 7.84 8.60 -9.61
C ARG A 149 8.18 10.10 -9.63
N ASP A 150 8.30 10.70 -10.82
CA ASP A 150 8.64 12.12 -10.99
C ASP A 150 7.42 13.05 -10.84
N LYS A 151 6.22 12.52 -10.56
CA LYS A 151 4.98 13.28 -10.37
C LYS A 151 4.53 13.34 -8.91
N VAL A 152 5.19 12.60 -8.02
CA VAL A 152 4.80 12.46 -6.62
C VAL A 152 5.90 13.01 -5.72
N GLU A 153 5.51 13.80 -4.72
CA GLU A 153 6.36 14.14 -3.57
C GLU A 153 5.76 13.54 -2.30
N ILE A 154 6.63 13.05 -1.40
CA ILE A 154 6.23 12.49 -0.10
C ILE A 154 6.72 13.44 0.99
N VAL A 155 5.82 13.82 1.91
CA VAL A 155 6.15 14.66 3.06
C VAL A 155 5.71 13.94 4.32
N ALA A 156 6.66 13.64 5.21
CA ALA A 156 6.37 13.06 6.52
C ALA A 156 6.45 14.14 7.60
N VAL A 157 5.42 14.25 8.46
CA VAL A 157 5.32 15.29 9.49
C VAL A 157 5.00 14.64 10.83
N ALA A 158 5.86 14.85 11.83
CA ALA A 158 5.57 14.49 13.20
C ALA A 158 4.54 15.45 13.82
N MET A 159 3.57 14.90 14.54
CA MET A 159 2.42 15.63 15.06
C MET A 159 2.32 15.55 16.60
N PRO A 160 1.92 16.65 17.28
CA PRO A 160 1.70 17.98 16.71
C PRO A 160 3.04 18.64 16.30
N PRO A 161 3.02 19.54 15.30
CA PRO A 161 4.24 20.23 14.88
C PRO A 161 4.90 20.99 16.04
N GLY A 162 6.23 20.90 16.15
CA GLY A 162 6.99 21.59 17.18
C GLY A 162 7.01 20.89 18.55
N ALA A 163 6.40 19.70 18.68
CA ALA A 163 6.59 18.88 19.87
C ALA A 163 8.07 18.48 20.03
N ALA A 164 8.59 18.54 21.26
CA ALA A 164 9.96 18.15 21.57
C ALA A 164 10.15 16.62 21.64
N THR A 165 9.05 15.87 21.77
CA THR A 165 9.06 14.41 21.98
C THR A 165 7.90 13.76 21.27
N ASP A 166 8.13 12.55 20.76
CA ASP A 166 7.10 11.70 20.16
C ASP A 166 6.24 10.97 21.19
N GLN A 167 5.07 10.49 20.75
CA GLN A 167 4.23 9.59 21.54
C GLN A 167 4.91 8.22 21.66
N ARG A 168 5.20 7.77 22.88
CA ARG A 168 5.74 6.42 23.11
C ARG A 168 4.70 5.35 22.77
N ILE A 169 5.11 4.34 21.99
CA ILE A 169 4.28 3.17 21.62
C ILE A 169 4.66 1.95 22.44
N VAL A 170 5.96 1.69 22.61
CA VAL A 170 6.50 0.55 23.37
C VAL A 170 7.49 1.07 24.40
N SER A 171 7.39 0.59 25.64
CA SER A 171 8.29 1.00 26.74
C SER A 171 9.45 0.03 26.93
N ARG A 172 9.17 -1.27 26.91
CA ARG A 172 10.16 -2.35 27.08
C ARG A 172 9.76 -3.55 26.24
N LEU A 173 10.76 -4.30 25.77
CA LEU A 173 10.60 -5.54 25.02
C LEU A 173 11.56 -6.58 25.58
N ILE A 174 11.07 -7.81 25.75
CA ILE A 174 11.87 -8.98 26.05
C ILE A 174 11.81 -9.95 24.87
N TYR A 175 12.93 -10.60 24.57
CA TYR A 175 12.98 -11.70 23.62
C TYR A 175 12.94 -13.02 24.39
N GLU A 176 11.87 -13.79 24.21
CA GLU A 176 11.66 -15.06 24.89
C GLU A 176 10.89 -16.01 23.97
N GLU A 177 11.25 -17.30 23.97
CA GLU A 177 10.59 -18.34 23.15
C GLU A 177 10.54 -18.01 21.65
N GLY A 178 11.51 -17.24 21.14
CA GLY A 178 11.57 -16.88 19.72
C GLY A 178 10.73 -15.66 19.32
N VAL A 179 10.13 -14.95 20.27
CA VAL A 179 9.22 -13.82 20.00
C VAL A 179 9.55 -12.62 20.90
N PHE A 180 9.35 -11.39 20.39
CA PHE A 180 9.41 -10.19 21.21
C PHE A 180 8.06 -9.95 21.90
N LYS A 181 8.08 -9.79 23.22
CA LYS A 181 6.89 -9.52 24.06
C LYS A 181 7.06 -8.19 24.83
N PRO A 182 6.02 -7.36 24.97
CA PRO A 182 6.05 -6.17 25.82
C PRO A 182 5.92 -6.54 27.32
N PHE A 183 6.56 -5.78 28.22
CA PHE A 183 6.48 -5.97 29.68
C PHE A 183 6.69 -4.69 30.52
#